data_AF-A0AB74M6V9-F1
#
_entry.id   AF-A0AB74M6V9-F1
#
_cell.length_a   1.000
_cell.length_b   1.000
_cell.length_c   1.000
_cell.angle_alpha   90.00
_cell.angle_beta   90.00
_cell.angle_gamma   90.00
#
_symmetry.space_group_name_H-M   'P 1'
#
loop_
_entity.id
_entity.type
_entity.pdbx_description
1 polymer ?
#
loop_
_entity_poly.entity_id
_entity_poly.type
_entity_poly.pdbx_seq_one_letter_code
_entity_poly.pdbx_strand_id
1 'polypeptide(L)'
;ETESDPMNVTFDKLAPEVQNAVMVKFDTCENITVDMVISAQELLQEDMATFDGHIVEALMKMPEVNAMYPELKLHAIGWVKHKC
;
A
#
# COMPACT_ATOMS: atom_id res chain seq x y z
N GLU A 1 12.21 13.05 26.28
CA GLU A 1 11.68 11.96 25.45
C GLU A 1 12.50 11.96 24.18
N THR A 2 13.28 10.91 23.92
CA THR A 2 13.96 10.79 22.63
C THR A 2 12.89 10.36 21.64
N GLU A 3 12.41 11.28 20.80
CA GLU A 3 11.77 10.91 19.54
C GLU A 3 12.75 9.98 18.82
N SER A 4 12.48 8.68 18.86
CA SER A 4 13.25 7.72 18.08
C SER A 4 13.01 8.05 16.62
N ASP A 5 14.08 8.26 15.85
CA ASP A 5 13.98 8.44 14.41
C ASP A 5 13.03 7.38 13.81
N PRO A 6 12.10 7.76 12.93
CA PRO A 6 11.17 6.82 12.34
C PRO A 6 11.94 5.66 11.72
N MET A 7 11.60 4.44 12.14
CA MET A 7 12.29 3.25 11.67
C MET A 7 11.84 2.99 10.23
N ASN A 8 12.65 3.47 9.28
CA ASN A 8 12.36 3.34 7.86
C ASN A 8 12.54 1.90 7.39
N VAL A 9 11.65 1.47 6.51
CA VAL A 9 11.66 0.16 5.86
C VAL A 9 11.86 0.32 4.35
N THR A 10 12.63 -0.59 3.76
CA THR A 10 12.82 -0.62 2.30
C THR A 10 11.56 -1.19 1.65
N PHE A 11 10.83 -0.36 0.91
CA PHE A 11 9.58 -0.73 0.24
C PHE A 11 9.71 -2.00 -0.62
N ASP A 12 10.76 -2.09 -1.45
CA ASP A 12 11.00 -3.23 -2.35
C ASP A 12 11.23 -4.57 -1.63
N LYS A 13 11.53 -4.54 -0.32
CA LYS A 13 11.73 -5.76 0.49
C LYS A 13 10.45 -6.23 1.18
N LEU A 14 9.38 -5.46 1.11
CA LEU A 14 8.08 -5.85 1.64
C LEU A 14 7.43 -6.92 0.74
N ALA A 15 6.54 -7.73 1.33
CA ALA A 15 5.71 -8.64 0.55
C ALA A 15 4.80 -7.84 -0.42
N PRO A 16 4.49 -8.33 -1.63
CA PRO A 16 3.68 -7.60 -2.61
C PRO A 16 2.31 -7.15 -2.07
N GLU A 17 1.67 -7.97 -1.23
CA GLU A 17 0.42 -7.63 -0.55
C GLU A 17 0.57 -6.38 0.32
N VAL A 18 1.67 -6.33 1.08
CA VAL A 18 1.98 -5.23 1.99
C VAL A 18 2.39 -3.97 1.22
N GLN A 19 3.13 -4.13 0.11
CA GLN A 19 3.44 -3.03 -0.80
C GLN A 19 2.16 -2.37 -1.33
N ASN A 20 1.23 -3.19 -1.84
CA ASN A 20 -0.05 -2.71 -2.36
C ASN A 20 -0.88 -2.02 -1.26
N ALA A 21 -0.95 -2.60 -0.06
CA ALA A 21 -1.66 -2.01 1.05
C ALA A 21 -1.07 -0.65 1.49
N VAL A 22 0.26 -0.52 1.52
CA VAL A 22 0.94 0.74 1.84
C VAL A 22 0.65 1.80 0.79
N MET A 23 0.78 1.44 -0.49
CA MET A 23 0.49 2.33 -1.60
C MET A 23 -0.96 2.81 -1.60
N VAL A 24 -1.90 1.92 -1.33
CA VAL A 24 -3.32 2.28 -1.26
C VAL A 24 -3.57 3.17 -0.05
N LYS A 25 -3.08 2.82 1.15
CA LYS A 25 -3.42 3.56 2.37
C LYS A 25 -2.76 4.94 2.46
N PHE A 26 -1.52 5.07 1.96
CA PHE A 26 -0.68 6.24 2.19
C PHE A 26 -0.27 6.99 0.91
N ASP A 27 -0.66 6.49 -0.26
CA ASP A 27 -0.36 7.10 -1.56
C ASP A 27 1.16 7.36 -1.79
N THR A 28 2.01 6.48 -1.25
CA THR A 28 3.48 6.59 -1.35
C THR A 28 4.16 5.23 -1.43
N CYS A 29 5.34 5.20 -2.05
CA CYS A 29 6.32 4.13 -1.99
C CYS A 29 7.67 4.58 -1.40
N GLU A 30 7.75 5.84 -0.94
CA GLU A 30 8.95 6.46 -0.38
C GLU A 30 8.79 6.76 1.11
N ASN A 31 9.90 6.76 1.85
CA ASN A 31 9.96 7.08 3.28
C ASN A 31 8.99 6.26 4.15
N ILE A 32 8.80 4.98 3.79
CA ILE A 32 7.88 4.09 4.50
C ILE A 32 8.45 3.77 5.87
N THR A 33 7.64 3.95 6.91
CA THR A 33 7.99 3.60 8.29
C THR A 33 7.36 2.26 8.70
N VAL A 34 7.89 1.65 9.76
CA VAL A 34 7.30 0.43 10.35
C VAL A 34 5.83 0.65 10.75
N ASP A 35 5.49 1.80 11.32
CA ASP A 35 4.11 2.10 11.74
C ASP A 35 3.16 2.19 10.55
N MET A 36 3.62 2.76 9.42
CA MET A 36 2.84 2.76 8.18
C MET A 36 2.59 1.34 7.69
N VAL A 37 3.58 0.45 7.74
CA VAL A 37 3.41 -0.95 7.35
C VAL A 37 2.39 -1.66 8.25
N ILE A 38 2.47 -1.48 9.57
CA ILE A 38 1.53 -2.08 10.53
C ILE A 38 0.11 -1.59 10.25
N SER A 39 -0.07 -0.28 10.05
CA SER A 39 -1.38 0.29 9.75
C SER A 39 -1.91 -0.15 8.38
N ALA A 40 -1.05 -0.29 7.37
CA ALA A 40 -1.45 -0.79 6.05
C ALA A 40 -1.92 -2.25 6.10
N GLN A 41 -1.33 -3.08 6.95
CA GLN A 41 -1.71 -4.49 7.08
C GLN A 41 -3.15 -4.69 7.55
N GLU A 42 -3.79 -3.70 8.16
CA GLU A 42 -5.23 -3.73 8.48
C GLU A 42 -6.09 -3.93 7.21
N LEU A 43 -5.67 -3.40 6.05
CA LEU A 43 -6.37 -3.59 4.77
C LEU A 43 -6.28 -5.02 4.21
N LEU A 44 -5.36 -5.83 4.75
CA LEU A 44 -5.14 -7.22 4.33
C LEU A 44 -5.93 -8.22 5.21
N GLN A 45 -6.54 -7.75 6.29
CA GLN A 45 -7.37 -8.59 7.15
C GLN A 45 -8.76 -8.77 6.52
N GLU A 46 -9.39 -9.93 6.76
CA GLU A 46 -10.51 -10.49 5.99
C GLU A 46 -11.80 -9.65 5.92
N ASP A 47 -11.86 -8.48 6.56
CA ASP A 47 -12.99 -7.55 6.50
C ASP A 47 -12.80 -6.51 5.38
N MET A 48 -12.64 -6.99 4.14
CA MET A 48 -12.48 -6.20 2.90
C MET A 48 -13.75 -5.38 2.54
N ALA A 49 -14.51 -4.89 3.50
CA ALA A 49 -15.69 -4.06 3.30
C ALA A 49 -15.34 -2.59 2.98
N THR A 50 -14.05 -2.23 2.99
CA THR A 50 -13.59 -0.88 2.68
C THR A 50 -13.21 -0.75 1.22
N PHE A 51 -13.41 0.45 0.66
CA PHE A 51 -13.03 0.76 -0.72
C PHE A 51 -11.52 0.49 -0.96
N ASP A 52 -10.67 0.91 -0.04
CA ASP A 52 -9.22 0.67 -0.09
C ASP A 52 -8.89 -0.83 -0.06
N GLY A 53 -9.58 -1.62 0.77
CA GLY A 53 -9.45 -3.08 0.80
C GLY A 53 -9.77 -3.72 -0.56
N HIS A 54 -10.82 -3.26 -1.24
CA HIS A 54 -11.15 -3.73 -2.59
C HIS A 54 -10.10 -3.34 -3.64
N ILE A 55 -9.46 -2.17 -3.54
CA ILE A 55 -8.35 -1.81 -4.44
C ILE A 55 -7.17 -2.76 -4.22
N VAL A 56 -6.80 -3.04 -2.97
CA VAL A 56 -5.73 -3.98 -2.64
C VAL A 56 -6.06 -5.38 -3.18
N GLU A 57 -7.29 -5.86 -2.99
CA GLU A 57 -7.75 -7.14 -3.54
C GLU A 57 -7.64 -7.20 -5.07
N ALA A 58 -8.06 -6.13 -5.76
CA ALA A 58 -7.98 -6.04 -7.21
C ALA A 58 -6.52 -6.12 -7.70
N LEU A 59 -5.60 -5.42 -7.04
CA LEU A 59 -4.16 -5.50 -7.35
C LEU A 59 -3.62 -6.92 -7.16
N MET A 60 -4.04 -7.62 -6.10
CA MET A 60 -3.62 -9.00 -5.85
C MET A 60 -4.17 -10.00 -6.86
N LYS A 61 -5.39 -9.79 -7.36
CA LYS A 61 -6.02 -10.65 -8.38
C LYS A 61 -5.55 -10.36 -9.82
N MET A 62 -4.82 -9.26 -10.04
CA MET A 62 -4.31 -8.84 -11.35
C MET A 62 -2.78 -8.82 -11.35
N PRO A 63 -2.11 -9.97 -11.53
CA PRO A 63 -0.66 -10.09 -11.41
C PRO A 63 0.09 -9.18 -12.40
N GLU A 64 -0.46 -8.92 -13.58
CA GLU A 64 0.12 -8.01 -14.57
C GLU A 64 0.17 -6.58 -14.08
N VAL A 65 -0.85 -6.14 -13.34
CA VAL A 65 -0.89 -4.81 -12.70
C VAL A 65 0.04 -4.81 -11.50
N ASN A 66 0.03 -5.87 -10.68
CA ASN A 66 0.86 -5.95 -9.48
C ASN A 66 2.37 -5.88 -9.80
N ALA A 67 2.77 -6.46 -10.94
CA ALA A 67 4.15 -6.45 -11.44
C ALA A 67 4.57 -5.13 -12.12
N MET A 68 3.66 -4.16 -12.27
CA MET A 68 4.01 -2.83 -12.80
C MET A 68 4.87 -2.05 -11.80
N TYR A 69 5.59 -1.05 -12.33
CA TYR A 69 6.34 -0.10 -11.53
C TYR A 69 5.45 0.57 -10.46
N PRO A 70 5.92 0.71 -9.20
CA PRO A 70 5.14 1.31 -8.12
C PRO A 70 4.56 2.69 -8.46
N GLU A 71 5.29 3.52 -9.19
CA GLU A 71 4.84 4.87 -9.58
C GLU A 71 3.64 4.82 -10.52
N LEU A 72 3.60 3.83 -11.43
CA LEU A 72 2.45 3.61 -12.32
C LEU A 72 1.24 3.10 -11.55
N LYS A 73 1.46 2.16 -10.62
CA LYS A 73 0.41 1.66 -9.75
C LYS A 73 -0.15 2.80 -8.88
N LEU A 74 0.69 3.64 -8.27
CA LEU A 74 0.28 4.81 -7.49
C LEU A 74 -0.57 5.78 -8.33
N HIS A 75 -0.15 6.07 -9.56
CA HIS A 75 -0.92 6.94 -10.44
C HIS A 75 -2.32 6.35 -10.75
N ALA A 76 -2.40 5.05 -11.02
CA ALA A 76 -3.68 4.38 -11.25
C ALA A 76 -4.59 4.36 -10.01
N ILE A 77 -4.02 4.03 -8.84
CA ILE A 77 -4.72 4.05 -7.54
C ILE A 77 -5.26 5.45 -7.26
N GLY A 78 -4.41 6.49 -7.37
CA GLY A 78 -4.80 7.88 -7.14
C GLY A 78 -5.91 8.34 -8.09
N TRP A 79 -5.89 7.89 -9.35
CA TRP A 79 -6.97 8.16 -10.30
C TRP A 79 -8.29 7.51 -9.86
N VAL A 80 -8.27 6.23 -9.47
CA VAL A 80 -9.46 5.50 -9.00
C VAL A 80 -10.04 6.16 -7.74
N LYS A 81 -9.19 6.47 -6.76
CA LYS A 81 -9.57 7.18 -5.52
C LYS A 81 -10.17 8.56 -5.76
N HIS A 82 -9.74 9.26 -6.80
CA HIS A 82 -10.29 10.57 -7.14
C HIS A 82 -11.66 10.49 -7.83
N LYS A 83 -11.99 9.34 -8.45
CA LYS A 83 -13.20 9.18 -9.28
C LYS A 83 -14.35 8.47 -8.59
N CYS A 84 -14.09 7.74 -7.51
CA CYS A 84 -15.06 6.96 -6.74
C CYS A 84 -15.21 7.54 -5.34
#